data_AF-W0A7K1-F1
#
_entry.id   AF-W0A7K1-F1
#
_cell.length_a   1.000
_cell.length_b   1.000
_cell.length_c   1.000
_cell.angle_alpha   90.00
_cell.angle_beta   90.00
_cell.angle_gamma   90.00
#
_symmetry.space_group_name_H-M   'P 1'
#
loop_
_entity.id
_entity.type
_entity.pdbx_description
1 polymer ?
#
loop_
_entity_poly.entity_id
_entity_poly.type
_entity_poly.pdbx_seq_one_letter_code
_entity_poly.pdbx_strand_id
1 'polypeptide(L)'
;MSLLAAAGIGIFNRSNIVTLNGGELETLQPEGTHVAVWEALDAWLPSQTAAQLIAGSLEIAGISLGECLNILLPGAGGAAVYSLSTMVFHWGLDLKQARADKHTREISSYDPHALFPVRNTADDAFNFTAILWKSFEPAGIDRYDEIDRHILRTALQHYFDQGHTISEGDYNRLPTEVRSIASFEFLTSSDFIHEHPLIIAARDNIEPAPPFAMLARAALLMRTATSVTRAALRKTGLLAPGFVRPWLTKYAADRAIVDEELPDIADELWHDIDDAITRIRTLQTDAGQRARTFTRWVAANDPNAAVPRLSEFERVALWSFAV
;
A
#
# COMPACT_ATOMS: atom_id res chain seq x y z
N MET A 1 2.97 9.63 8.34
CA MET A 1 3.75 10.88 8.44
C MET A 1 4.52 11.21 7.16
N SER A 2 5.16 10.25 6.48
CA SER A 2 5.91 10.51 5.24
C SER A 2 5.10 11.19 4.13
N LEU A 3 3.80 10.82 4.02
CA LEU A 3 2.85 11.47 3.10
C LEU A 3 2.73 12.98 3.36
N LEU A 4 2.55 13.39 4.62
CA LEU A 4 2.49 14.79 5.04
C LEU A 4 3.83 15.51 4.83
N ALA A 5 4.94 14.84 5.13
CA ALA A 5 6.28 15.39 4.96
C ALA A 5 6.56 15.76 3.49
N ALA A 6 6.13 14.92 2.55
CA ALA A 6 6.25 15.22 1.12
C ALA A 6 5.35 16.38 0.65
N ALA A 7 4.29 16.69 1.41
CA ALA A 7 3.48 17.88 1.23
C ALA A 7 4.05 19.12 1.96
N GLY A 8 5.22 19.01 2.60
CA GLY A 8 5.85 20.10 3.35
C GLY A 8 5.31 20.26 4.77
N ILE A 9 4.59 19.27 5.31
CA ILE A 9 4.01 19.27 6.66
C ILE A 9 4.82 18.33 7.57
N GLY A 10 5.54 18.90 8.52
CA GLY A 10 6.30 18.18 9.54
C GLY A 10 5.54 18.10 10.86
N ILE A 11 5.22 16.89 11.30
CA ILE A 11 4.60 16.65 12.60
C ILE A 11 5.65 16.08 13.55
N PHE A 12 5.89 16.78 14.66
CA PHE A 12 6.86 16.38 15.68
C PHE A 12 6.22 16.42 17.06
N ASN A 13 6.94 15.98 18.10
CA ASN A 13 6.42 16.00 19.46
C ASN A 13 6.18 17.45 19.93
N ARG A 14 4.93 17.93 19.83
CA ARG A 14 4.48 19.28 20.18
C ARG A 14 5.20 20.41 19.43
N SER A 15 5.72 20.15 18.25
CA SER A 15 6.43 21.16 17.44
C SER A 15 6.11 20.91 15.97
N ASN A 16 4.91 21.29 15.55
CA ASN A 16 4.44 21.04 14.19
C ASN A 16 4.86 22.18 13.27
N ILE A 17 5.29 21.87 12.04
CA ILE A 17 5.88 22.85 11.12
C ILE A 17 5.26 22.66 9.73
N VAL A 18 4.98 23.75 9.03
CA VAL A 18 4.60 23.74 7.62
C VAL A 18 5.56 24.58 6.79
N THR A 19 5.86 24.12 5.59
CA THR A 19 6.62 24.89 4.60
C THR A 19 5.67 25.71 3.75
N LEU A 20 5.83 27.03 3.75
CA LEU A 20 5.04 27.96 2.94
C LEU A 20 5.66 28.15 1.56
N ASN A 21 4.89 28.79 0.67
CA ASN A 21 5.39 29.23 -0.63
C ASN A 21 6.61 30.14 -0.46
N GLY A 22 7.74 29.79 -1.10
CA GLY A 22 9.01 30.50 -0.94
C GLY A 22 9.99 29.86 0.03
N GLY A 23 9.62 28.76 0.69
CA GLY A 23 10.50 27.99 1.58
C GLY A 23 10.55 28.51 3.02
N GLU A 24 9.69 29.46 3.38
CA GLU A 24 9.52 29.89 4.76
C GLU A 24 8.90 28.77 5.60
N LEU A 25 9.31 28.69 6.87
CA LEU A 25 8.80 27.70 7.81
C LEU A 25 7.89 28.39 8.83
N GLU A 26 6.68 27.87 8.99
CA GLU A 26 5.73 28.33 10.01
C GLU A 26 5.50 27.24 11.04
N THR A 27 5.55 27.61 12.33
CA THR A 27 5.26 26.70 13.43
C THR A 27 3.76 26.73 13.74
N LEU A 28 3.12 25.58 13.69
CA LEU A 28 1.71 25.40 14.03
C LEU A 28 1.53 25.24 15.55
N GLN A 29 0.27 25.27 16.00
CA GLN A 29 -0.03 25.08 17.42
C GLN A 29 0.50 23.73 17.94
N PRO A 30 1.01 23.71 19.19
CA PRO A 30 1.56 22.51 19.78
C PRO A 30 0.43 21.54 20.12
N GLU A 31 0.37 20.44 19.37
CA GLU A 31 -0.59 19.37 19.56
C GLU A 31 0.10 18.02 19.75
N GLY A 32 -0.63 17.05 20.30
CA GLY A 32 -0.17 15.67 20.37
C GLY A 32 -0.01 15.08 18.96
N THR A 33 1.06 14.32 18.71
CA THR A 33 1.39 13.79 17.37
C THR A 33 0.21 13.13 16.66
N HIS A 34 -0.58 12.32 17.37
CA HIS A 34 -1.74 11.64 16.77
C HIS A 34 -2.86 12.61 16.37
N VAL A 35 -3.14 13.62 17.20
CA VAL A 35 -4.15 14.65 16.93
C VAL A 35 -3.70 15.48 15.73
N ALA A 36 -2.46 15.98 15.79
CA ALA A 36 -1.89 16.81 14.73
C ALA A 36 -1.82 16.09 13.37
N VAL A 37 -1.45 14.80 13.34
CA VAL A 37 -1.47 14.01 12.10
C VAL A 37 -2.89 13.91 11.53
N TRP A 38 -3.89 13.61 12.38
CA TRP A 38 -5.26 13.44 11.89
C TRP A 38 -5.83 14.76 11.37
N GLU A 39 -5.68 15.85 12.12
CA GLU A 39 -6.14 17.18 11.69
C GLU A 39 -5.45 17.63 10.40
N ALA A 40 -4.15 17.38 10.26
CA ALA A 40 -3.43 17.68 9.03
C ALA A 40 -3.94 16.85 7.85
N LEU A 41 -4.20 15.55 8.02
CA LEU A 41 -4.75 14.69 6.97
C LEU A 41 -6.18 15.08 6.60
N ASP A 42 -7.02 15.38 7.57
CA ASP A 42 -8.42 15.81 7.39
C ASP A 42 -8.51 17.13 6.62
N ALA A 43 -7.60 18.06 6.90
CA ALA A 43 -7.51 19.33 6.17
C ALA A 43 -6.87 19.19 4.77
N TRP A 44 -5.82 18.37 4.64
CA TRP A 44 -5.01 18.32 3.42
C TRP A 44 -5.53 17.35 2.37
N LEU A 45 -5.99 16.14 2.73
CA LEU A 45 -6.41 15.12 1.76
C LEU A 45 -7.60 15.53 0.86
N PRO A 46 -8.57 16.33 1.32
CA PRO A 46 -9.61 16.87 0.45
C PRO A 46 -9.12 17.93 -0.55
N SER A 47 -7.84 18.35 -0.50
CA SER A 47 -7.32 19.36 -1.42
C SER A 47 -6.98 18.78 -2.79
N GLN A 48 -7.12 19.59 -3.84
CA GLN A 48 -6.68 19.24 -5.18
C GLN A 48 -5.17 18.96 -5.24
N THR A 49 -4.37 19.66 -4.41
CA THR A 49 -2.93 19.46 -4.33
C THR A 49 -2.57 18.07 -3.79
N ALA A 50 -3.29 17.57 -2.78
CA ALA A 50 -3.09 16.21 -2.29
C ALA A 50 -3.43 15.17 -3.36
N ALA A 51 -4.56 15.35 -4.04
CA ALA A 51 -4.98 14.48 -5.14
C ALA A 51 -3.94 14.44 -6.28
N GLN A 52 -3.42 15.59 -6.69
CA GLN A 52 -2.37 15.69 -7.71
C GLN A 52 -1.06 15.07 -7.25
N LEU A 53 -0.65 15.26 -5.99
CA LEU A 53 0.56 14.65 -5.44
C LEU A 53 0.48 13.12 -5.48
N ILE A 54 -0.65 12.56 -5.01
CA ILE A 54 -0.89 11.12 -4.96
C ILE A 54 -0.98 10.54 -6.38
N ALA A 55 -1.77 11.17 -7.26
CA ALA A 55 -1.96 10.70 -8.62
C ALA A 55 -0.66 10.79 -9.45
N GLY A 56 0.18 11.80 -9.18
CA GLY A 56 1.47 11.97 -9.83
C GLY A 56 2.58 11.09 -9.28
N SER A 57 2.40 10.43 -8.13
CA SER A 57 3.43 9.59 -7.52
C SER A 57 3.23 8.10 -7.77
N LEU A 58 1.98 7.64 -7.90
CA LEU A 58 1.65 6.25 -8.24
C LEU A 58 1.81 6.06 -9.75
N GLU A 59 2.38 4.92 -10.16
CA GLU A 59 2.87 4.71 -11.52
C GLU A 59 2.51 3.30 -11.99
N ILE A 60 2.14 3.17 -13.26
CA ILE A 60 1.93 1.89 -13.95
C ILE A 60 2.83 1.92 -15.17
N ALA A 61 3.76 0.97 -15.27
CA ALA A 61 4.68 0.87 -16.40
C ALA A 61 5.40 2.19 -16.77
N GLY A 62 5.79 2.96 -15.78
CA GLY A 62 6.49 4.24 -15.86
C GLY A 62 5.59 5.46 -16.01
N ILE A 63 4.27 5.28 -16.08
CA ILE A 63 3.30 6.35 -16.36
C ILE A 63 2.48 6.63 -15.10
N SER A 64 2.42 7.89 -14.69
CA SER A 64 1.67 8.26 -13.48
C SER A 64 0.17 7.99 -13.62
N LEU A 65 -0.50 7.64 -12.53
CA LEU A 65 -1.96 7.44 -12.54
C LEU A 65 -2.69 8.72 -13.00
N GLY A 66 -2.19 9.89 -12.60
CA GLY A 66 -2.74 11.17 -13.04
C GLY A 66 -2.68 11.36 -14.56
N GLU A 67 -1.59 10.93 -15.20
CA GLU A 67 -1.44 10.96 -16.65
C GLU A 67 -2.38 9.95 -17.33
N CYS A 68 -2.43 8.71 -16.84
CA CYS A 68 -3.38 7.70 -17.32
C CYS A 68 -4.83 8.20 -17.26
N LEU A 69 -5.23 8.79 -16.13
CA LEU A 69 -6.57 9.35 -15.96
C LEU A 69 -6.84 10.52 -16.91
N ASN A 70 -5.87 11.40 -17.14
CA ASN A 70 -6.04 12.52 -18.09
C ASN A 70 -6.15 12.05 -19.54
N ILE A 71 -5.46 10.97 -19.91
CA ILE A 71 -5.57 10.35 -21.24
C ILE A 71 -6.94 9.71 -21.42
N LEU A 72 -7.38 8.93 -20.43
CA LEU A 72 -8.65 8.20 -20.45
C LEU A 72 -9.87 9.11 -20.33
N LEU A 73 -9.74 10.24 -19.63
CA LEU A 73 -10.81 11.18 -19.32
C LEU A 73 -10.47 12.61 -19.76
N PRO A 74 -10.39 12.90 -21.07
CA PRO A 74 -10.05 14.23 -21.55
C PRO A 74 -11.01 15.30 -21.00
N GLY A 75 -10.49 16.25 -20.23
CA GLY A 75 -11.29 17.32 -19.61
C GLY A 75 -12.05 16.93 -18.34
N ALA A 76 -12.09 15.65 -17.97
CA ALA A 76 -12.76 15.14 -16.77
C ALA A 76 -11.81 14.42 -15.78
N GLY A 77 -10.53 14.24 -16.13
CA GLY A 77 -9.53 13.56 -15.31
C GLY A 77 -9.39 14.12 -13.88
N GLY A 78 -9.69 15.41 -13.67
CA GLY A 78 -9.67 16.03 -12.34
C GLY A 78 -10.61 15.37 -11.32
N ALA A 79 -11.79 14.91 -11.75
CA ALA A 79 -12.75 14.24 -10.85
C ALA A 79 -12.27 12.85 -10.42
N ALA A 80 -11.69 12.09 -11.35
CA ALA A 80 -11.09 10.79 -11.05
C ALA A 80 -9.78 10.92 -10.25
N VAL A 81 -8.99 11.98 -10.47
CA VAL A 81 -7.83 12.29 -9.63
C VAL A 81 -8.27 12.61 -8.20
N TYR A 82 -9.37 13.35 -8.02
CA TYR A 82 -9.92 13.64 -6.70
C TYR A 82 -10.40 12.39 -5.94
N SER A 83 -10.91 11.37 -6.64
CA SER A 83 -11.33 10.13 -5.98
C SER A 83 -10.15 9.39 -5.32
N LEU A 84 -8.94 9.49 -5.88
CA LEU A 84 -7.73 8.91 -5.28
C LEU A 84 -7.41 9.48 -3.89
N SER A 85 -7.55 10.79 -3.69
CA SER A 85 -7.28 11.36 -2.36
C SER A 85 -8.35 10.97 -1.34
N THR A 86 -9.60 10.83 -1.79
CA THR A 86 -10.70 10.30 -0.97
C THR A 86 -10.44 8.85 -0.56
N MET A 87 -9.94 8.01 -1.48
CA MET A 87 -9.54 6.64 -1.17
C MET A 87 -8.42 6.59 -0.13
N VAL A 88 -7.37 7.41 -0.29
CA VAL A 88 -6.26 7.50 0.67
C VAL A 88 -6.74 7.99 2.04
N PHE A 89 -7.70 8.92 2.09
CA PHE A 89 -8.34 9.34 3.33
C PHE A 89 -9.04 8.17 4.03
N HIS A 90 -9.76 7.33 3.28
CA HIS A 90 -10.39 6.14 3.81
C HIS A 90 -9.38 5.10 4.33
N TRP A 91 -8.22 4.97 3.68
CA TRP A 91 -7.14 4.12 4.21
C TRP A 91 -6.51 4.67 5.49
N GLY A 92 -6.59 5.98 5.71
CA GLY A 92 -6.15 6.64 6.94
C GLY A 92 -7.12 6.49 8.13
N LEU A 93 -8.33 5.94 7.95
CA LEU A 93 -9.37 5.89 9.00
C LEU A 93 -8.90 5.24 10.30
N ASP A 94 -8.03 4.22 10.22
CA ASP A 94 -7.48 3.54 11.40
C ASP A 94 -6.65 4.47 12.29
N LEU A 95 -6.10 5.57 11.73
CA LEU A 95 -5.39 6.57 12.53
C LEU A 95 -6.34 7.35 13.45
N LYS A 96 -7.57 7.60 13.00
CA LYS A 96 -8.64 8.22 13.80
C LYS A 96 -9.21 7.23 14.81
N GLN A 97 -9.48 6.01 14.37
CA GLN A 97 -10.11 4.95 15.17
C GLN A 97 -9.11 4.28 16.11
N ALA A 98 -7.81 4.56 16.01
CA ALA A 98 -6.75 3.94 16.81
C ALA A 98 -7.09 3.85 18.31
N ARG A 99 -7.71 4.87 18.90
CA ARG A 99 -8.08 4.83 20.32
C ARG A 99 -9.26 3.88 20.61
N ALA A 100 -10.23 3.79 19.71
CA ALA A 100 -11.38 2.88 19.81
C ALA A 100 -10.97 1.43 19.52
N ASP A 101 -10.12 1.21 18.52
CA ASP A 101 -9.61 -0.12 18.14
C ASP A 101 -8.47 -0.61 19.04
N LYS A 102 -8.02 0.21 20.00
CA LYS A 102 -6.96 -0.16 20.93
C LYS A 102 -7.30 -1.47 21.65
N HIS A 103 -8.53 -1.58 22.15
CA HIS A 103 -8.96 -2.77 22.89
C HIS A 103 -8.98 -4.02 22.00
N THR A 104 -9.52 -3.92 20.78
CA THR A 104 -9.56 -5.03 19.83
C THR A 104 -8.17 -5.47 19.40
N ARG A 105 -7.23 -4.53 19.21
CA ARG A 105 -5.82 -4.82 18.91
C ARG A 105 -5.10 -5.46 20.09
N GLU A 106 -5.38 -4.99 21.30
CA GLU A 106 -4.82 -5.58 22.52
C GLU A 106 -5.30 -7.02 22.69
N ILE A 107 -6.59 -7.29 22.48
CA ILE A 107 -7.15 -8.65 22.50
C ILE A 107 -6.48 -9.52 21.43
N SER A 108 -6.39 -9.06 20.18
CA SER A 108 -5.83 -9.88 19.10
C SER A 108 -4.33 -10.14 19.25
N SER A 109 -3.60 -9.23 19.89
CA SER A 109 -2.14 -9.29 20.01
C SER A 109 -1.65 -9.94 21.31
N TYR A 110 -2.39 -9.79 22.41
CA TYR A 110 -1.91 -10.17 23.74
C TYR A 110 -2.80 -11.16 24.49
N ASP A 111 -4.07 -11.34 24.11
CA ASP A 111 -4.97 -12.23 24.84
C ASP A 111 -6.00 -12.96 23.95
N PRO A 112 -5.58 -13.67 22.88
CA PRO A 112 -6.50 -14.48 22.10
C PRO A 112 -6.88 -15.75 22.90
N HIS A 113 -8.07 -15.75 23.51
CA HIS A 113 -8.62 -16.91 24.21
C HIS A 113 -10.08 -17.17 23.81
N ALA A 114 -10.63 -18.33 24.21
CA ALA A 114 -11.94 -18.80 23.76
C ALA A 114 -13.12 -17.84 24.05
N LEU A 115 -12.96 -16.92 25.00
CA LEU A 115 -13.95 -15.88 25.33
C LEU A 115 -13.90 -14.68 24.40
N PHE A 116 -12.76 -14.47 23.70
CA PHE A 116 -12.55 -13.42 22.71
C PHE A 116 -11.88 -14.02 21.46
N PRO A 117 -12.60 -14.87 20.70
CA PRO A 117 -12.02 -15.57 19.56
C PRO A 117 -11.70 -14.59 18.44
N VAL A 118 -10.47 -14.65 17.93
CA VAL A 118 -10.15 -14.14 16.60
C VAL A 118 -10.92 -15.01 15.60
N ARG A 119 -11.85 -14.39 14.86
CA ARG A 119 -12.82 -15.12 14.01
C ARG A 119 -12.22 -15.72 12.74
N ASN A 120 -10.98 -15.36 12.42
CA ASN A 120 -10.31 -15.79 11.19
C ASN A 120 -9.69 -17.17 11.37
N THR A 121 -9.89 -18.05 10.39
CA THR A 121 -9.23 -19.35 10.36
C THR A 121 -7.77 -19.20 9.93
N ALA A 122 -6.96 -20.25 10.13
CA ALA A 122 -5.59 -20.26 9.60
C ALA A 122 -5.58 -20.14 8.07
N ASP A 123 -6.54 -20.77 7.39
CA ASP A 123 -6.68 -20.66 5.93
C ASP A 123 -6.93 -19.21 5.49
N ASP A 124 -7.80 -18.48 6.21
CA ASP A 124 -8.06 -17.08 5.88
C ASP A 124 -6.79 -16.23 6.05
N ALA A 125 -6.03 -16.46 7.12
CA ALA A 125 -4.78 -15.76 7.36
C ALA A 125 -3.71 -16.08 6.30
N PHE A 126 -3.59 -17.34 5.90
CA PHE A 126 -2.68 -17.77 4.84
C PHE A 126 -3.05 -17.18 3.48
N ASN A 127 -4.33 -17.23 3.12
CA ASN A 127 -4.82 -16.65 1.88
C ASN A 127 -4.61 -15.13 1.86
N PHE A 128 -4.95 -14.44 2.96
CA PHE A 128 -4.72 -13.00 3.08
C PHE A 128 -3.24 -12.65 3.00
N THR A 129 -2.37 -13.39 3.68
CA THR A 129 -0.90 -13.15 3.64
C THR A 129 -0.35 -13.34 2.23
N ALA A 130 -0.79 -14.37 1.52
CA ALA A 130 -0.38 -14.61 0.13
C ALA A 130 -0.88 -13.50 -0.80
N ILE A 131 -2.14 -13.07 -0.66
CA ILE A 131 -2.70 -11.93 -1.40
C ILE A 131 -1.88 -10.68 -1.13
N LEU A 132 -1.65 -10.37 0.15
CA LEU A 132 -0.95 -9.17 0.59
C LEU A 132 0.44 -9.09 -0.06
N TRP A 133 1.25 -10.13 0.06
CA TRP A 133 2.58 -10.14 -0.53
C TRP A 133 2.54 -10.08 -2.06
N LYS A 134 1.65 -10.84 -2.71
CA LYS A 134 1.52 -10.82 -4.18
C LYS A 134 1.05 -9.46 -4.73
N SER A 135 0.31 -8.66 -3.95
CA SER A 135 -0.02 -7.28 -4.32
C SER A 135 1.20 -6.38 -4.46
N PHE A 136 2.28 -6.70 -3.76
CA PHE A 136 3.51 -5.90 -3.71
C PHE A 136 4.69 -6.62 -4.35
N GLU A 137 4.44 -7.71 -5.06
CA GLU A 137 5.46 -8.43 -5.83
C GLU A 137 6.17 -7.44 -6.77
N PRO A 138 7.51 -7.34 -6.71
CA PRO A 138 8.27 -6.48 -7.60
C PRO A 138 8.09 -6.97 -9.04
N ALA A 139 7.20 -6.30 -9.78
CA ALA A 139 6.91 -6.61 -11.18
C ALA A 139 6.97 -5.35 -12.05
N GLY A 140 7.52 -5.52 -13.25
CA GLY A 140 7.61 -4.46 -14.26
C GLY A 140 8.59 -3.35 -13.90
N ILE A 141 8.44 -2.19 -14.55
CA ILE A 141 9.39 -1.07 -14.42
C ILE A 141 9.28 -0.41 -13.04
N ASP A 142 8.05 -0.27 -12.52
CA ASP A 142 7.78 0.43 -11.26
C ASP A 142 7.65 -0.48 -10.05
N ARG A 143 7.77 -1.81 -10.24
CA ARG A 143 7.77 -2.83 -9.19
C ARG A 143 6.43 -2.99 -8.47
N TYR A 144 5.39 -2.27 -8.87
CA TYR A 144 4.07 -2.25 -8.21
C TYR A 144 2.91 -2.24 -9.20
N ASP A 145 3.18 -2.63 -10.44
CA ASP A 145 2.21 -2.59 -11.54
C ASP A 145 0.90 -3.31 -11.20
N GLU A 146 0.97 -4.41 -10.41
CA GLU A 146 -0.20 -5.17 -9.99
C GLU A 146 -1.14 -4.36 -9.10
N ILE A 147 -0.69 -3.80 -7.98
CA ILE A 147 -1.61 -3.06 -7.11
C ILE A 147 -2.01 -1.71 -7.74
N ASP A 148 -1.09 -1.05 -8.45
CA ASP A 148 -1.33 0.28 -9.01
C ASP A 148 -2.35 0.24 -10.16
N ARG A 149 -2.37 -0.81 -11.01
CA ARG A 149 -3.43 -0.98 -12.03
C ARG A 149 -4.82 -1.16 -11.42
N HIS A 150 -4.92 -1.79 -10.26
CA HIS A 150 -6.19 -1.93 -9.54
C HIS A 150 -6.61 -0.63 -8.85
N ILE A 151 -5.65 0.19 -8.39
CA ILE A 151 -5.93 1.54 -7.90
C ILE A 151 -6.48 2.41 -9.04
N LEU A 152 -5.86 2.37 -10.23
CA LEU A 152 -6.37 3.05 -11.43
C LEU A 152 -7.80 2.62 -11.76
N ARG A 153 -8.05 1.30 -11.82
CA ARG A 153 -9.39 0.75 -12.05
C ARG A 153 -10.39 1.26 -11.02
N THR A 154 -10.02 1.27 -9.73
CA THR A 154 -10.92 1.76 -8.67
C THR A 154 -11.25 3.25 -8.84
N ALA A 155 -10.27 4.07 -9.22
CA ALA A 155 -10.50 5.49 -9.50
C ALA A 155 -11.45 5.70 -10.70
N LEU A 156 -11.32 4.88 -11.75
CA LEU A 156 -12.23 4.88 -12.90
C LEU A 156 -13.63 4.37 -12.53
N GLN A 157 -13.74 3.36 -11.67
CA GLN A 157 -15.04 2.84 -11.24
C GLN A 157 -15.88 3.93 -10.56
N HIS A 158 -15.27 4.77 -9.72
CA HIS A 158 -15.98 5.92 -9.15
C HIS A 158 -16.51 6.92 -10.18
N TYR A 159 -15.84 7.03 -11.33
CA TYR A 159 -16.31 7.83 -12.46
C TYR A 159 -17.45 7.14 -13.21
N PHE A 160 -17.38 5.80 -13.37
CA PHE A 160 -18.44 5.00 -13.98
C PHE A 160 -19.71 4.92 -13.14
N ASP A 161 -19.57 4.88 -11.82
CA ASP A 161 -20.70 4.89 -10.87
C ASP A 161 -21.55 6.18 -10.99
N GLN A 162 -20.99 7.25 -11.57
CA GLN A 162 -21.68 8.49 -11.90
C GLN A 162 -22.37 8.47 -13.28
N GLY A 163 -22.37 7.32 -13.95
CA GLY A 163 -22.99 7.11 -15.27
C GLY A 163 -22.10 7.51 -16.45
N HIS A 164 -20.82 7.79 -16.22
CA HIS A 164 -19.87 8.09 -17.28
C HIS A 164 -19.25 6.80 -17.86
N THR A 165 -18.62 6.92 -19.03
CA THR A 165 -17.91 5.83 -19.70
C THR A 165 -16.61 6.34 -20.30
N ILE A 166 -15.67 5.43 -20.57
CA ILE A 166 -14.50 5.69 -21.41
C ILE A 166 -14.69 5.06 -22.79
N SER A 167 -14.17 5.71 -23.82
CA SER A 167 -14.18 5.14 -25.16
C SER A 167 -12.96 4.24 -25.39
N GLU A 168 -13.09 3.25 -26.26
CA GLU A 168 -11.94 2.44 -26.72
C GLU A 168 -10.90 3.32 -27.44
N GLY A 169 -11.34 4.43 -28.06
CA GLY A 169 -10.45 5.43 -28.66
C GLY A 169 -9.55 6.11 -27.64
N ASP A 170 -10.09 6.48 -26.47
CA ASP A 170 -9.30 7.07 -25.38
C ASP A 170 -8.35 6.06 -24.75
N TYR A 171 -8.82 4.82 -24.56
CA TYR A 171 -7.95 3.70 -24.16
C TYR A 171 -6.78 3.48 -25.13
N ASN A 172 -7.04 3.57 -26.43
CA ASN A 172 -6.01 3.38 -27.45
C ASN A 172 -4.93 4.47 -27.48
N ARG A 173 -5.11 5.57 -26.74
CA ARG A 173 -4.11 6.63 -26.55
C ARG A 173 -3.18 6.35 -25.37
N LEU A 174 -3.48 5.38 -24.52
CA LEU A 174 -2.56 4.95 -23.47
C LEU A 174 -1.29 4.32 -24.09
N PRO A 175 -0.13 4.49 -23.44
CA PRO A 175 1.10 3.79 -23.81
C PRO A 175 0.90 2.26 -23.87
N THR A 176 1.62 1.60 -24.76
CA THR A 176 1.46 0.15 -25.02
C THR A 176 1.81 -0.68 -23.79
N GLU A 177 2.75 -0.20 -22.99
CA GLU A 177 3.22 -0.79 -21.75
C GLU A 177 2.13 -0.78 -20.67
N VAL A 178 1.31 0.27 -20.60
CA VAL A 178 0.15 0.31 -19.69
C VAL A 178 -0.93 -0.66 -20.19
N ARG A 179 -1.21 -0.65 -21.50
CA ARG A 179 -2.24 -1.51 -22.10
C ARG A 179 -1.94 -3.01 -22.01
N SER A 180 -0.66 -3.41 -21.92
CA SER A 180 -0.28 -4.82 -21.81
C SER A 180 -0.63 -5.44 -20.45
N ILE A 181 -0.76 -4.62 -19.41
CA ILE A 181 -1.08 -5.05 -18.04
C ILE A 181 -2.45 -4.59 -17.56
N ALA A 182 -3.03 -3.56 -18.18
CA ALA A 182 -4.36 -3.04 -17.89
C ALA A 182 -5.20 -3.02 -19.16
N SER A 183 -5.87 -4.15 -19.47
CA SER A 183 -6.72 -4.25 -20.66
C SER A 183 -7.95 -3.34 -20.58
N PHE A 184 -8.55 -3.00 -21.73
CA PHE A 184 -9.79 -2.22 -21.76
C PHE A 184 -10.92 -2.90 -20.98
N GLU A 185 -11.08 -4.21 -21.15
CA GLU A 185 -12.05 -5.02 -20.39
C GLU A 185 -11.75 -4.96 -18.90
N PHE A 186 -10.50 -5.12 -18.49
CA PHE A 186 -10.10 -4.99 -17.10
C PHE A 186 -10.39 -3.59 -16.54
N LEU A 187 -10.21 -2.52 -17.29
CA LEU A 187 -10.46 -1.16 -16.79
C LEU A 187 -11.94 -0.82 -16.74
N THR A 188 -12.77 -1.38 -17.62
CA THR A 188 -14.20 -1.00 -17.80
C THR A 188 -15.21 -1.98 -17.24
N SER A 189 -14.82 -3.22 -16.97
CA SER A 189 -15.73 -4.23 -16.46
C SER A 189 -16.37 -3.75 -15.16
N SER A 190 -17.66 -3.99 -14.96
CA SER A 190 -18.34 -3.79 -13.68
C SER A 190 -18.22 -5.01 -12.75
N ASP A 191 -17.54 -6.07 -13.19
CA ASP A 191 -17.52 -7.34 -12.47
C ASP A 191 -16.59 -7.28 -11.26
N PHE A 192 -17.11 -7.76 -10.13
CA PHE A 192 -16.37 -7.90 -8.88
C PHE A 192 -15.19 -8.86 -9.00
N ILE A 193 -15.18 -9.74 -10.00
CA ILE A 193 -14.09 -10.70 -10.29
C ILE A 193 -12.76 -9.96 -10.53
N HIS A 194 -12.82 -8.74 -11.06
CA HIS A 194 -11.63 -7.94 -11.34
C HIS A 194 -11.26 -6.98 -10.20
N GLU A 195 -11.99 -6.97 -9.09
CA GLU A 195 -11.58 -6.19 -7.93
C GLU A 195 -10.49 -6.93 -7.15
N HIS A 196 -9.42 -6.22 -6.83
CA HIS A 196 -8.32 -6.78 -6.07
C HIS A 196 -8.77 -7.10 -4.61
N PRO A 197 -8.55 -8.31 -4.08
CA PRO A 197 -9.01 -8.69 -2.74
C PRO A 197 -8.51 -7.78 -1.61
N LEU A 198 -7.29 -7.26 -1.72
CA LEU A 198 -6.76 -6.26 -0.79
C LEU A 198 -7.58 -4.95 -0.78
N ILE A 199 -8.02 -4.46 -1.94
CA ILE A 199 -8.85 -3.25 -2.04
C ILE A 199 -10.25 -3.53 -1.47
N ILE A 200 -10.81 -4.71 -1.74
CA ILE A 200 -12.08 -5.15 -1.15
C ILE A 200 -11.98 -5.15 0.38
N ALA A 201 -10.94 -5.79 0.94
CA ALA A 201 -10.74 -5.86 2.39
C ALA A 201 -10.59 -4.47 3.01
N ALA A 202 -9.94 -3.53 2.33
CA ALA A 202 -9.74 -2.17 2.83
C ALA A 202 -11.05 -1.35 2.94
N ARG A 203 -12.10 -1.72 2.19
CA ARG A 203 -13.42 -1.07 2.23
C ARG A 203 -14.26 -1.44 3.47
N ASP A 204 -13.93 -2.54 4.15
CA ASP A 204 -14.65 -2.96 5.34
C ASP A 204 -14.41 -1.99 6.51
N ASN A 205 -15.46 -1.27 6.89
CA ASN A 205 -15.46 -0.23 7.91
C ASN A 205 -16.28 -0.61 9.15
N ILE A 206 -16.55 -1.90 9.36
CA ILE A 206 -17.24 -2.38 10.56
C ILE A 206 -16.45 -1.97 11.81
N GLU A 207 -17.13 -1.50 12.85
CA GLU A 207 -16.51 -1.18 14.14
C GLU A 207 -16.79 -2.28 15.18
N PRO A 208 -15.76 -2.82 15.86
CA PRO A 208 -14.33 -2.56 15.66
C PRO A 208 -13.80 -3.16 14.35
N ALA A 209 -12.79 -2.51 13.76
CA ALA A 209 -12.24 -2.89 12.47
C ALA A 209 -11.72 -4.34 12.46
N PRO A 210 -12.13 -5.18 11.47
CA PRO A 210 -11.58 -6.51 11.33
C PRO A 210 -10.07 -6.47 11.03
N PRO A 211 -9.25 -7.43 11.53
CA PRO A 211 -7.80 -7.38 11.37
C PRO A 211 -7.31 -7.26 9.92
N PHE A 212 -7.95 -7.98 8.99
CA PHE A 212 -7.57 -7.91 7.57
C PHE A 212 -7.92 -6.59 6.92
N ALA A 213 -9.00 -5.94 7.34
CA ALA A 213 -9.36 -4.60 6.85
C ALA A 213 -8.31 -3.57 7.30
N MET A 214 -7.90 -3.63 8.57
CA MET A 214 -6.83 -2.78 9.11
C MET A 214 -5.50 -3.01 8.39
N LEU A 215 -5.10 -4.28 8.19
CA LEU A 215 -3.86 -4.62 7.48
C LEU A 215 -3.90 -4.18 6.02
N ALA A 216 -5.03 -4.34 5.34
CA ALA A 216 -5.20 -3.90 3.96
C ALA A 216 -5.09 -2.38 3.82
N ARG A 217 -5.77 -1.62 4.68
CA ARG A 217 -5.66 -0.15 4.72
C ARG A 217 -4.23 0.30 5.03
N ALA A 218 -3.59 -0.31 6.03
CA ALA A 218 -2.20 -0.02 6.38
C ALA A 218 -1.24 -0.28 5.22
N ALA A 219 -1.41 -1.38 4.49
CA ALA A 219 -0.58 -1.73 3.34
C ALA A 219 -0.76 -0.77 2.16
N LEU A 220 -2.00 -0.40 1.83
CA LEU A 220 -2.31 0.58 0.77
C LEU A 220 -1.80 1.99 1.12
N LEU A 221 -1.94 2.38 2.39
CA LEU A 221 -1.39 3.64 2.89
C LEU A 221 0.15 3.64 2.86
N MET A 222 0.78 2.53 3.23
CA MET A 222 2.23 2.36 3.14
C MET A 222 2.70 2.48 1.69
N ARG A 223 2.07 1.76 0.74
CA ARG A 223 2.37 1.86 -0.70
C ARG A 223 2.30 3.30 -1.20
N THR A 224 1.24 4.01 -0.84
CA THR A 224 1.04 5.42 -1.19
C THR A 224 2.13 6.31 -0.60
N ALA A 225 2.41 6.17 0.70
CA ALA A 225 3.44 6.95 1.39
C ALA A 225 4.83 6.69 0.79
N THR A 226 5.14 5.44 0.46
CA THR A 226 6.39 5.04 -0.19
C THR A 226 6.52 5.62 -1.59
N SER A 227 5.45 5.54 -2.40
CA SER A 227 5.37 6.16 -3.73
C SER A 227 5.63 7.67 -3.67
N VAL A 228 4.93 8.38 -2.79
CA VAL A 228 5.08 9.83 -2.63
C VAL A 228 6.50 10.19 -2.15
N THR A 229 7.07 9.41 -1.23
CA THR A 229 8.44 9.62 -0.75
C THR A 229 9.46 9.40 -1.87
N ARG A 230 9.29 8.35 -2.67
CA ARG A 230 10.12 8.05 -3.84
C ARG A 230 10.04 9.18 -4.87
N ALA A 231 8.85 9.69 -5.16
CA ALA A 231 8.66 10.82 -6.07
C ALA A 231 9.38 12.08 -5.56
N ALA A 232 9.31 12.38 -4.25
CA ALA A 232 10.03 13.50 -3.65
C ALA A 232 11.56 13.34 -3.74
N LEU A 233 12.09 12.15 -3.45
CA LEU A 233 13.52 11.85 -3.60
C LEU A 233 13.99 11.91 -5.05
N ARG A 234 13.15 11.44 -5.99
CA ARG A 234 13.43 11.52 -7.43
C ARG A 234 13.52 12.97 -7.88
N LYS A 235 12.58 13.82 -7.46
CA LYS A 235 12.54 15.26 -7.79
C LYS A 235 13.77 16.03 -7.28
N THR A 236 14.36 15.60 -6.18
CA THR A 236 15.57 16.22 -5.59
C THR A 236 16.87 15.62 -6.12
N GLY A 237 16.81 14.59 -6.98
CA GLY A 237 17.98 13.85 -7.44
C GLY A 237 18.61 12.93 -6.39
N LEU A 238 18.01 12.84 -5.19
CA LEU A 238 18.50 12.04 -4.08
C LEU A 238 18.19 10.54 -4.23
N LEU A 239 17.30 10.16 -5.14
CA LEU A 239 17.02 8.75 -5.43
C LEU A 239 18.18 8.05 -6.17
N ALA A 240 19.23 8.77 -6.57
CA ALA A 240 20.39 8.16 -7.20
C ALA A 240 21.06 7.13 -6.25
N PRO A 241 21.54 5.97 -6.76
CA PRO A 241 22.03 4.88 -5.92
C PRO A 241 23.08 5.31 -4.90
N GLY A 242 23.95 6.26 -5.25
CA GLY A 242 25.00 6.76 -4.36
C GLY A 242 24.52 7.43 -3.07
N PHE A 243 23.26 7.89 -2.99
CA PHE A 243 22.75 8.59 -1.80
C PHE A 243 21.89 7.69 -0.91
N VAL A 244 20.91 7.00 -1.49
CA VAL A 244 19.91 6.24 -0.71
C VAL A 244 20.39 4.83 -0.40
N ARG A 245 21.14 4.18 -1.30
CA ARG A 245 21.54 2.78 -1.14
C ARG A 245 22.37 2.49 0.12
N PRO A 246 23.35 3.33 0.53
CA PRO A 246 24.08 3.08 1.77
C PRO A 246 23.17 3.06 3.01
N TRP A 247 22.19 3.96 3.04
CA TRP A 247 21.22 4.02 4.14
C TRP A 247 20.30 2.80 4.15
N LEU A 248 19.77 2.41 2.98
CA LEU A 248 18.93 1.22 2.86
C LEU A 248 19.69 -0.06 3.22
N THR A 249 20.96 -0.18 2.79
CA THR A 249 21.79 -1.37 3.05
C THR A 249 22.02 -1.51 4.55
N LYS A 250 22.38 -0.41 5.22
CA LYS A 250 22.51 -0.41 6.67
C LYS A 250 21.20 -0.80 7.36
N TYR A 251 20.07 -0.22 6.93
CA TYR A 251 18.76 -0.56 7.48
C TYR A 251 18.44 -2.05 7.30
N ALA A 252 18.63 -2.60 6.09
CA ALA A 252 18.33 -3.99 5.79
C ALA A 252 19.20 -4.95 6.61
N ALA A 253 20.48 -4.63 6.82
CA ALA A 253 21.38 -5.39 7.69
C ALA A 253 20.98 -5.32 9.16
N ASP A 254 20.67 -4.11 9.68
CA ASP A 254 20.19 -3.92 11.07
C ASP A 254 18.89 -4.71 11.35
N ARG A 255 18.10 -4.98 10.31
CA ARG A 255 16.84 -5.72 10.35
C ARG A 255 16.99 -7.21 9.98
N ALA A 256 18.20 -7.69 9.74
CA ALA A 256 18.52 -9.06 9.34
C ALA A 256 17.77 -9.54 8.07
N ILE A 257 17.51 -8.61 7.15
CA ILE A 257 16.89 -8.90 5.85
C ILE A 257 17.96 -9.38 4.86
N VAL A 258 19.13 -8.75 4.92
CA VAL A 258 20.35 -9.12 4.17
C VAL A 258 21.53 -9.19 5.12
N ASP A 259 22.55 -9.96 4.77
CA ASP A 259 23.74 -10.12 5.62
C ASP A 259 24.73 -8.94 5.47
N GLU A 260 25.04 -8.55 4.23
CA GLU A 260 26.07 -7.52 3.97
C GLU A 260 25.61 -6.45 2.98
N GLU A 261 25.04 -6.85 1.85
CA GLU A 261 24.63 -5.92 0.79
C GLU A 261 23.19 -6.14 0.33
N LEU A 262 22.55 -5.04 -0.06
CA LEU A 262 21.28 -5.13 -0.78
C LEU A 262 21.54 -5.64 -2.20
N PRO A 263 20.71 -6.56 -2.71
CA PRO A 263 20.82 -7.00 -4.09
C PRO A 263 20.51 -5.86 -5.06
N ASP A 264 21.14 -5.90 -6.24
CA ASP A 264 20.86 -4.95 -7.33
C ASP A 264 19.47 -5.14 -7.93
N ILE A 265 18.97 -6.38 -7.87
CA ILE A 265 17.69 -6.77 -8.46
C ILE A 265 16.67 -6.91 -7.34
N ALA A 266 15.60 -6.12 -7.41
CA ALA A 266 14.49 -6.13 -6.45
C ALA A 266 13.90 -7.54 -6.26
N ASP A 267 13.81 -8.31 -7.34
CA ASP A 267 13.24 -9.66 -7.39
C ASP A 267 13.98 -10.64 -6.46
N GLU A 268 15.28 -10.40 -6.18
CA GLU A 268 16.03 -11.23 -5.24
C GLU A 268 15.51 -11.10 -3.80
N LEU A 269 15.00 -9.92 -3.42
CA LEU A 269 14.35 -9.73 -2.11
C LEU A 269 12.98 -10.42 -2.02
N TRP A 270 12.40 -10.79 -3.18
CA TRP A 270 11.10 -11.43 -3.30
C TRP A 270 11.17 -12.96 -3.32
N HIS A 271 12.25 -13.58 -3.82
CA HIS A 271 12.34 -15.04 -3.94
C HIS A 271 12.10 -15.77 -2.61
N ASP A 272 12.68 -15.30 -1.50
CA ASP A 272 12.44 -15.89 -0.18
C ASP A 272 10.96 -15.82 0.26
N ILE A 273 10.27 -14.76 -0.16
CA ILE A 273 8.85 -14.55 0.13
C ILE A 273 7.99 -15.48 -0.74
N ASP A 274 8.30 -15.61 -2.03
CA ASP A 274 7.58 -16.50 -2.94
C ASP A 274 7.72 -17.97 -2.52
N ASP A 275 8.92 -18.38 -2.09
CA ASP A 275 9.17 -19.68 -1.49
C ASP A 275 8.33 -19.90 -0.22
N ALA A 276 8.27 -18.90 0.67
CA ALA A 276 7.47 -18.97 1.90
C ALA A 276 5.96 -19.07 1.59
N ILE A 277 5.46 -18.32 0.60
CA ILE A 277 4.06 -18.39 0.13
C ILE A 277 3.78 -19.77 -0.48
N THR A 278 4.70 -20.29 -1.29
CA THR A 278 4.56 -21.61 -1.91
C THR A 278 4.46 -22.72 -0.87
N ARG A 279 5.30 -22.67 0.17
CA ARG A 279 5.24 -23.61 1.31
C ARG A 279 3.90 -23.55 2.05
N ILE A 280 3.36 -22.34 2.26
CA ILE A 280 2.01 -22.18 2.82
C ILE A 280 0.98 -22.92 1.96
N ARG A 281 1.01 -22.71 0.64
CA ARG A 281 0.04 -23.31 -0.30
C ARG A 281 0.15 -24.83 -0.35
N THR A 282 1.36 -25.38 -0.40
CA THR A 282 1.59 -26.83 -0.40
C THR A 282 1.00 -27.51 0.84
N LEU A 283 1.11 -26.87 2.00
CA LEU A 283 0.53 -27.41 3.23
C LEU A 283 -1.01 -27.34 3.26
N GLN A 284 -1.60 -26.32 2.62
CA GLN A 284 -3.04 -26.25 2.44
C GLN A 284 -3.57 -27.36 1.53
N THR A 285 -2.80 -27.77 0.52
CA THR A 285 -3.18 -28.83 -0.43
C THR A 285 -2.94 -30.24 0.11
N ASP A 286 -1.78 -30.49 0.75
CA ASP A 286 -1.33 -31.86 1.05
C ASP A 286 -2.00 -32.47 2.27
N ALA A 287 -2.44 -31.64 3.22
CA ALA A 287 -2.65 -32.13 4.58
C ALA A 287 -4.13 -32.21 5.02
N GLY A 288 -5.06 -32.12 4.06
CA GLY A 288 -6.51 -32.27 4.29
C GLY A 288 -7.08 -31.25 5.30
N GLN A 289 -8.35 -31.41 5.69
CA GLN A 289 -9.02 -30.48 6.63
C GLN A 289 -8.32 -30.34 8.00
N ARG A 290 -7.51 -31.32 8.42
CA ARG A 290 -6.90 -31.38 9.76
C ARG A 290 -5.53 -30.69 9.87
N ALA A 291 -4.97 -30.17 8.80
CA ALA A 291 -3.71 -29.41 8.84
C ALA A 291 -3.88 -27.90 8.89
N ARG A 292 -5.13 -27.44 8.85
CA ARG A 292 -5.54 -26.03 8.82
C ARG A 292 -5.49 -25.34 10.19
N THR A 293 -4.57 -25.77 11.06
CA THR A 293 -4.35 -25.14 12.37
C THR A 293 -2.96 -24.52 12.40
N PHE A 294 -2.84 -23.32 12.97
CA PHE A 294 -1.56 -22.63 13.10
C PHE A 294 -0.49 -23.51 13.77
N THR A 295 -0.85 -24.24 14.83
CA THR A 295 0.07 -25.13 15.55
C THR A 295 0.69 -26.19 14.65
N ARG A 296 -0.09 -26.84 13.77
CA ARG A 296 0.43 -27.86 12.87
C ARG A 296 1.24 -27.25 11.74
N TRP A 297 0.85 -26.09 11.24
CA TRP A 297 1.63 -25.39 10.23
C TRP A 297 3.00 -24.95 10.78
N VAL A 298 3.06 -24.40 12.00
CA VAL A 298 4.33 -24.08 12.68
C VAL A 298 5.16 -25.34 12.91
N ALA A 299 4.55 -26.46 13.29
CA ALA A 299 5.27 -27.72 13.53
C ALA A 299 5.74 -28.42 12.24
N ALA A 300 5.05 -28.22 11.10
CA ALA A 300 5.36 -28.84 9.82
C ALA A 300 6.38 -28.06 8.98
N ASN A 301 6.55 -26.76 9.25
CA ASN A 301 7.63 -25.97 8.68
C ASN A 301 8.76 -25.86 9.69
N ASP A 302 9.97 -25.52 9.21
CA ASP A 302 10.95 -24.92 10.10
C ASP A 302 10.35 -23.59 10.62
N PRO A 303 10.03 -23.48 11.92
CA PRO A 303 9.45 -22.27 12.50
C PRO A 303 10.34 -21.04 12.25
N ASN A 304 11.63 -21.27 11.99
CA ASN A 304 12.63 -20.24 11.77
C ASN A 304 12.73 -19.80 10.30
N ALA A 305 12.05 -20.47 9.37
CA ALA A 305 12.18 -20.17 7.94
C ALA A 305 11.01 -19.35 7.37
N ALA A 306 9.76 -19.81 7.49
CA ALA A 306 8.64 -19.20 6.77
C ALA A 306 7.99 -18.02 7.52
N VAL A 307 7.75 -18.14 8.83
CA VAL A 307 7.11 -17.08 9.63
C VAL A 307 7.93 -15.80 9.68
N PRO A 308 9.24 -15.85 9.99
CA PRO A 308 10.04 -14.64 10.08
C PRO A 308 10.04 -13.90 8.74
N ARG A 309 10.26 -14.62 7.63
CA ARG A 309 10.25 -14.05 6.27
C ARG A 309 8.94 -13.35 5.92
N LEU A 310 7.80 -13.97 6.20
CA LEU A 310 6.49 -13.36 5.92
C LEU A 310 6.16 -12.19 6.84
N SER A 311 6.88 -12.04 7.96
CA SER A 311 6.76 -10.92 8.89
C SER A 311 7.67 -9.73 8.51
N GLU A 312 8.61 -9.91 7.58
CA GLU A 312 9.56 -8.89 7.10
C GLU A 312 8.93 -7.96 6.04
N PHE A 313 7.69 -7.48 6.26
CA PHE A 313 6.96 -6.67 5.27
C PHE A 313 7.64 -5.33 4.91
N GLU A 314 8.60 -4.90 5.73
CA GLU A 314 9.49 -3.78 5.42
C GLU A 314 10.34 -3.98 4.16
N ARG A 315 10.50 -5.23 3.68
CA ARG A 315 11.10 -5.54 2.37
C ARG A 315 10.42 -4.80 1.22
N VAL A 316 9.10 -4.61 1.31
CA VAL A 316 8.33 -3.84 0.32
C VAL A 316 8.93 -2.44 0.15
N ALA A 317 9.17 -1.74 1.25
CA ALA A 317 9.78 -0.41 1.18
C ALA A 317 11.20 -0.48 0.59
N LEU A 318 12.02 -1.48 0.97
CA LEU A 318 13.39 -1.62 0.46
C LEU A 318 13.44 -1.73 -1.06
N TRP A 319 12.65 -2.62 -1.66
CA TRP A 319 12.63 -2.73 -3.11
C TRP A 319 11.86 -1.60 -3.79
N SER A 320 11.13 -0.73 -3.08
CA SER A 320 10.70 0.54 -3.70
C SER A 320 11.85 1.52 -3.91
N PHE A 321 12.92 1.46 -3.11
CA PHE A 321 14.00 2.45 -3.14
C PHE A 321 15.33 1.90 -3.67
N ALA A 322 15.48 0.59 -3.81
CA ALA A 322 16.67 -0.06 -4.36
C ALA A 322 16.79 0.16 -5.87
N VAL A 323 17.09 1.38 -6.33
CA VAL A 323 17.34 1.72 -7.74
C VAL A 323 18.72 1.23 -8.18
#